data_AF-A0A1B6HH89-F1
#
_entry.id   AF-A0A1B6HH89-F1
#
_cell.length_a   1.000
_cell.length_b   1.000
_cell.length_c   1.000
_cell.angle_alpha   90.00
_cell.angle_beta   90.00
_cell.angle_gamma   90.00
#
_symmetry.space_group_name_H-M   'P 1'
#
loop_
_entity.id
_entity.type
_entity.pdbx_description
1 polymer ?
#
loop_
_entity_poly.entity_id
_entity_poly.type
_entity_poly.pdbx_seq_one_letter_code
_entity_poly.pdbx_strand_id
1 'polypeptide(L)'
;AGDVAGVDSGGEDEAEGEGVSADIDMLDSLTGQPLPEDELLFAVPVVAPYNTLTNYKYKVKLTPGSGKRGKAAKTVLNMFLRDRSATNHERDLMRSVKDQNMARNIPGKVKLSAPQLQKLKK
;
A
#
# COMPACT_ATOMS: atom_id res chain seq x y z
N ALA A 1 -27.89 -26.86 60.48
CA ALA A 1 -28.31 -25.47 60.26
C ALA A 1 -27.05 -24.66 60.03
N GLY A 2 -26.80 -24.00 58.90
CA GLY A 2 -27.58 -23.84 57.68
C GLY A 2 -26.62 -23.46 56.54
N ASP A 3 -27.10 -23.77 55.34
CA ASP A 3 -26.60 -23.43 54.00
C ASP A 3 -26.54 -21.91 53.76
N VAL A 4 -25.57 -21.43 52.97
CA VAL A 4 -25.64 -20.42 51.87
C VAL A 4 -24.18 -20.04 51.47
N ALA A 5 -23.65 -20.48 50.32
CA ALA A 5 -23.88 -19.98 48.95
C ALA A 5 -23.31 -18.57 48.69
N GLY A 6 -22.37 -18.47 47.74
CA GLY A 6 -21.83 -17.21 47.23
C GLY A 6 -20.61 -17.39 46.31
N VAL A 7 -20.84 -17.92 45.12
CA VAL A 7 -19.95 -17.84 43.95
C VAL A 7 -20.05 -16.43 43.35
N ASP A 8 -18.92 -15.83 42.99
CA ASP A 8 -18.75 -14.83 41.91
C ASP A 8 -17.22 -14.69 41.70
N SER A 9 -16.51 -15.20 40.69
CA SER A 9 -16.70 -15.44 39.25
C SER A 9 -16.78 -14.16 38.42
N GLY A 10 -15.73 -13.94 37.60
CA GLY A 10 -15.68 -12.94 36.52
C GLY A 10 -15.25 -11.57 37.03
N GLY A 11 -14.29 -10.87 36.43
CA GLY A 11 -13.79 -10.94 35.08
C GLY A 11 -13.67 -9.51 34.61
N GLU A 12 -12.45 -9.00 34.42
CA GLU A 12 -12.21 -7.72 33.75
C GLU A 12 -10.91 -7.84 32.95
N ASP A 13 -10.98 -8.58 31.83
CA ASP A 13 -10.00 -8.56 30.74
C ASP A 13 -10.75 -8.54 29.39
N GLU A 14 -11.74 -7.65 29.21
CA GLU A 14 -12.56 -7.59 27.98
C GLU A 14 -12.64 -6.17 27.36
N ALA A 15 -11.50 -5.47 27.25
CA ALA A 15 -11.46 -4.18 26.54
C ALA A 15 -10.34 -4.07 25.48
N GLU A 16 -9.79 -5.19 25.00
CA GLU A 16 -8.70 -5.18 23.98
C GLU A 16 -9.12 -5.72 22.59
N GLY A 17 -10.37 -6.18 22.41
CA GLY A 17 -10.81 -6.89 21.20
C GLY A 17 -11.35 -6.04 20.05
N GLU A 18 -12.03 -4.92 20.32
CA GLU A 18 -12.76 -4.17 19.27
C GLU A 18 -11.85 -3.36 18.35
N GLY A 19 -10.77 -2.77 18.89
CA GLY A 19 -9.83 -1.95 18.09
C GLY A 19 -9.00 -2.77 17.10
N VAL A 20 -8.61 -3.99 17.47
CA VAL A 20 -7.81 -4.89 16.63
C VAL A 20 -8.62 -5.40 15.43
N SER A 21 -9.93 -5.66 15.63
CA SER A 21 -10.80 -6.10 14.54
C SER A 21 -10.93 -5.03 13.45
N ALA A 22 -11.16 -3.78 13.84
CA ALA A 22 -11.32 -2.68 12.89
C ALA A 22 -10.04 -2.43 12.05
N ASP A 23 -8.86 -2.56 12.66
CA ASP A 23 -7.58 -2.42 11.95
C ASP A 23 -7.37 -3.54 10.92
N ILE A 24 -7.80 -4.77 11.24
CA ILE A 24 -7.72 -5.91 10.33
C ILE A 24 -8.68 -5.73 9.16
N ASP A 25 -9.92 -5.30 9.42
CA ASP A 25 -10.92 -5.05 8.38
C ASP A 25 -10.46 -3.94 7.41
N MET A 26 -9.70 -2.96 7.91
CA MET A 26 -9.09 -1.93 7.06
C MET A 26 -8.09 -2.51 6.06
N LEU A 27 -7.38 -3.60 6.39
CA LEU A 27 -6.41 -4.21 5.47
C LEU A 27 -7.08 -4.77 4.22
N ASP A 28 -8.30 -5.29 4.36
CA ASP A 28 -9.08 -5.85 3.25
C ASP A 28 -9.56 -4.76 2.26
N SER A 29 -9.57 -3.50 2.69
CA SER A 29 -9.86 -2.36 1.80
C SER A 29 -8.70 -1.99 0.87
N LEU A 30 -7.50 -2.54 1.10
CA LEU A 30 -6.31 -2.22 0.32
C LEU A 30 -6.18 -3.16 -0.89
N THR A 31 -6.07 -2.60 -2.08
CA THR A 31 -5.81 -3.36 -3.31
C THR A 31 -4.58 -2.84 -4.07
N GLY A 32 -3.79 -3.77 -4.60
CA GLY A 32 -2.74 -3.48 -5.58
C GLY A 32 -3.19 -3.62 -7.04
N GLN A 33 -4.43 -4.07 -7.26
CA GLN A 33 -5.04 -4.37 -8.55
C GLN A 33 -6.42 -3.71 -8.64
N PRO A 34 -6.48 -2.39 -8.80
CA PRO A 34 -7.75 -1.70 -8.95
C PRO A 34 -8.50 -2.21 -10.18
N LEU A 35 -9.76 -2.59 -9.98
CA LEU A 35 -10.73 -2.98 -11.00
C LEU A 35 -11.60 -1.79 -11.41
N PRO A 36 -12.22 -1.81 -12.61
CA PRO A 36 -13.10 -0.73 -13.06
C PRO A 36 -14.30 -0.45 -12.13
N GLU A 37 -14.78 -1.46 -11.42
CA GLU A 37 -15.86 -1.38 -10.44
C GLU A 37 -15.44 -0.87 -9.06
N ASP A 38 -14.13 -0.74 -8.80
CA ASP A 38 -13.63 -0.29 -7.50
C ASP A 38 -13.80 1.22 -7.30
N GLU A 39 -14.16 1.62 -6.08
CA GLU A 39 -14.12 3.01 -5.64
C GLU A 39 -12.78 3.33 -4.98
N LEU A 40 -11.91 4.04 -5.70
CA LEU A 40 -10.58 4.38 -5.19
C LEU A 40 -10.63 5.68 -4.38
N LEU A 41 -10.22 5.61 -3.11
CA LEU A 41 -10.24 6.75 -2.18
C LEU A 41 -8.90 7.51 -2.16
N PHE A 42 -7.79 6.78 -2.12
CA PHE A 42 -6.44 7.34 -2.00
C PHE A 42 -5.40 6.38 -2.57
N ALA A 43 -4.22 6.91 -2.92
CA ALA A 43 -3.07 6.13 -3.32
C ALA A 43 -2.02 6.09 -2.20
N VAL A 44 -1.59 4.89 -1.79
CA VAL A 44 -0.56 4.71 -0.75
C VAL A 44 0.73 4.19 -1.38
N PRO A 45 1.86 4.90 -1.27
CA PRO A 45 3.14 4.36 -1.67
C PRO A 45 3.63 3.31 -0.69
N VAL A 46 3.98 2.14 -1.21
CA VAL A 46 4.52 1.01 -0.43
C VAL A 46 5.84 0.52 -1.03
N VAL A 47 6.70 -0.06 -0.19
CA VAL A 47 7.90 -0.80 -0.62
C VAL A 47 7.89 -2.17 0.02
N ALA A 48 8.03 -3.20 -0.81
CA ALA A 48 8.00 -4.59 -0.41
C ALA A 48 8.96 -5.42 -1.29
N PRO A 49 9.29 -6.66 -0.89
CA PRO A 49 10.02 -7.59 -1.75
C PRO A 49 9.32 -7.75 -3.10
N TYR A 50 10.05 -7.66 -4.21
CA TYR A 50 9.44 -7.57 -5.54
C TYR A 50 8.52 -8.75 -5.90
N ASN A 51 8.79 -9.94 -5.34
CA ASN A 51 8.01 -11.15 -5.58
C ASN A 51 6.61 -11.09 -4.95
N THR A 52 6.40 -10.34 -3.87
CA THR A 52 5.07 -10.17 -3.26
C THR A 52 4.19 -9.25 -4.09
N LEU A 53 4.80 -8.34 -4.85
CA LEU A 53 4.12 -7.39 -5.73
C LEU A 53 3.80 -7.99 -7.11
N THR A 54 3.79 -9.32 -7.27
CA THR A 54 3.64 -9.97 -8.59
C THR A 54 2.33 -9.60 -9.27
N ASN A 55 1.27 -9.36 -8.51
CA ASN A 55 -0.04 -9.03 -9.05
C ASN A 55 -0.28 -7.51 -9.19
N TYR A 56 0.53 -6.67 -8.56
CA TYR A 56 0.30 -5.22 -8.55
C TYR A 56 0.33 -4.61 -9.96
N LYS A 57 -0.67 -3.77 -10.27
CA LYS A 57 -0.78 -3.01 -11.52
C LYS A 57 0.37 -2.02 -11.66
N TYR A 58 0.58 -1.20 -10.63
CA TYR A 58 1.63 -0.17 -10.60
C TYR A 58 2.82 -0.62 -9.76
N LYS A 59 3.89 -1.07 -10.41
CA LYS A 59 5.12 -1.49 -9.72
C LYS A 59 6.38 -1.25 -10.53
N VAL A 60 7.49 -1.12 -9.81
CA VAL A 60 8.83 -0.94 -10.38
C VAL A 60 9.83 -1.70 -9.51
N LYS A 61 10.85 -2.27 -10.15
CA LYS A 61 11.95 -2.90 -9.43
C LYS A 61 12.96 -1.85 -9.01
N LEU A 62 13.24 -1.78 -7.72
CA LEU A 62 14.33 -1.01 -7.15
C LEU A 62 15.54 -1.92 -7.00
N THR A 63 16.69 -1.52 -7.51
CA THR A 63 17.98 -2.20 -7.26
C THR A 63 18.97 -1.20 -6.65
N PRO A 64 19.97 -1.64 -5.89
CA PRO A 64 21.07 -0.77 -5.48
C PRO A 64 21.70 -0.05 -6.70
N GLY A 65 22.06 1.22 -6.55
CA GLY A 65 22.58 2.07 -7.61
C GLY A 65 23.00 3.46 -7.12
N SER A 66 23.08 4.46 -8.01
CA SER A 66 23.53 5.82 -7.65
C SER A 66 22.40 6.86 -7.58
N GLY A 67 21.14 6.47 -7.83
CA GLY A 67 20.02 7.39 -7.88
C GLY A 67 19.56 7.88 -6.50
N LYS A 68 19.23 9.18 -6.41
CA LYS A 68 18.65 9.79 -5.21
C LYS A 68 17.17 9.44 -5.09
N ARG A 69 16.69 9.12 -3.87
CA ARG A 69 15.29 8.71 -3.60
C ARG A 69 14.24 9.68 -4.13
N GLY A 70 14.45 11.00 -4.02
CA GLY A 70 13.50 12.00 -4.54
C GLY A 70 13.41 11.99 -6.07
N LYS A 71 14.53 11.82 -6.76
CA LYS A 71 14.54 11.68 -8.23
C LYS A 71 13.90 10.35 -8.65
N ALA A 72 14.18 9.28 -7.92
CA ALA A 72 13.55 7.98 -8.13
C ALA A 72 12.03 8.08 -8.00
N ALA A 73 11.52 8.64 -6.89
CA ALA A 73 10.08 8.86 -6.65
C ALA A 73 9.39 9.57 -7.82
N LYS A 74 9.93 10.72 -8.25
CA LYS A 74 9.39 11.49 -9.38
C LYS A 74 9.42 10.70 -10.69
N THR A 75 10.46 9.91 -10.92
CA THR A 75 10.57 9.09 -12.13
C THR A 75 9.52 7.98 -12.14
N VAL A 76 9.30 7.33 -10.99
CA VAL A 76 8.29 6.28 -10.81
C VAL A 76 6.88 6.83 -11.02
N LEU A 77 6.54 7.95 -10.37
CA LEU A 77 5.23 8.59 -10.54
C LEU A 77 4.96 8.93 -12.01
N ASN A 78 5.91 9.60 -12.68
CA ASN A 78 5.78 9.94 -14.10
C ASN A 78 5.65 8.70 -15.01
N MET A 79 6.30 7.60 -14.62
CA MET A 79 6.20 6.34 -15.32
C MET A 79 4.78 5.75 -15.21
N PHE A 80 4.19 5.74 -14.01
CA PHE A 80 2.82 5.24 -13.80
C PHE A 80 1.75 6.14 -14.43
N LEU A 81 1.93 7.46 -14.40
CA LEU A 81 1.00 8.41 -15.03
C LEU A 81 0.94 8.26 -16.56
N ARG A 82 2.00 7.72 -17.18
CA ARG A 82 2.08 7.45 -18.62
C ARG A 82 1.56 6.08 -19.02
N ASP A 83 1.12 5.27 -18.06
CA ASP A 83 0.47 4.01 -18.37
C ASP A 83 -0.84 4.27 -19.14
N ARG A 84 -1.01 3.60 -20.27
CA ARG A 84 -2.20 3.74 -21.12
C ARG A 84 -3.44 3.09 -20.50
N SER A 85 -3.25 2.10 -19.64
CA SER A 85 -4.31 1.41 -18.91
C SER A 85 -4.76 2.15 -17.64
N ALA A 86 -4.11 3.27 -17.29
CA ALA A 86 -4.52 4.08 -16.17
C ALA A 86 -5.79 4.88 -16.51
N THR A 87 -6.75 4.94 -15.60
CA THR A 87 -7.90 5.84 -15.68
C THR A 87 -7.50 7.26 -15.28
N ASN A 88 -8.35 8.25 -15.54
CA ASN A 88 -8.08 9.62 -15.07
C ASN A 88 -8.12 9.69 -13.54
N HIS A 89 -9.06 8.98 -12.91
CA HIS A 89 -9.18 8.90 -11.46
C HIS A 89 -7.92 8.34 -10.80
N GLU A 90 -7.37 7.23 -11.33
CA GLU A 90 -6.11 6.67 -10.84
C GLU A 90 -4.95 7.67 -10.95
N ARG A 91 -4.88 8.42 -12.06
CA ARG A 91 -3.83 9.44 -12.24
C ARG A 91 -3.95 10.58 -11.24
N ASP A 92 -5.17 11.02 -10.95
CA ASP A 92 -5.42 12.12 -10.02
C ASP A 92 -5.08 11.71 -8.58
N LEU A 93 -5.45 10.49 -8.17
CA LEU A 93 -5.04 9.93 -6.88
C LEU A 93 -3.52 9.75 -6.77
N MET A 94 -2.85 9.29 -7.83
CA MET A 94 -1.39 9.20 -7.83
C MET A 94 -0.72 10.58 -7.68
N ARG A 95 -1.30 11.64 -8.26
CA ARG A 95 -0.79 13.01 -8.14
C ARG A 95 -1.06 13.66 -6.78
N SER A 96 -2.11 13.25 -6.08
CA SER A 96 -2.44 13.78 -4.75
C SER A 96 -1.44 13.34 -3.68
N VAL A 97 -0.67 12.27 -3.94
CA VAL A 97 0.39 11.82 -3.04
C VAL A 97 1.55 12.82 -3.01
N LYS A 98 1.81 13.40 -1.84
CA LYS A 98 2.92 14.33 -1.64
C LYS A 98 4.27 13.69 -2.00
N ASP A 99 5.12 14.44 -2.72
CA ASP A 99 6.48 14.04 -3.10
C ASP A 99 7.30 13.46 -1.93
N GLN A 100 7.17 14.07 -0.75
CA GLN A 100 7.86 13.64 0.47
C GLN A 100 7.40 12.25 0.94
N ASN A 101 6.11 11.94 0.84
CA ASN A 101 5.57 10.64 1.21
C ASN A 101 6.05 9.54 0.25
N MET A 102 6.11 9.85 -1.05
CA MET A 102 6.69 8.95 -2.05
C MET A 102 8.17 8.68 -1.79
N ALA A 103 8.96 9.74 -1.55
CA ALA A 103 10.40 9.64 -1.40
C ALA A 103 10.83 8.97 -0.09
N ARG A 104 10.07 9.14 1.00
CA ARG A 104 10.38 8.54 2.32
C ARG A 104 10.35 7.02 2.28
N ASN A 105 9.49 6.43 1.45
CA ASN A 105 9.35 4.98 1.31
C ASN A 105 10.48 4.35 0.47
N ILE A 106 11.19 5.13 -0.35
CA ILE A 106 12.24 4.60 -1.24
C ILE A 106 13.59 4.54 -0.52
N PRO A 107 14.28 3.37 -0.55
CA PRO A 107 15.64 3.25 -0.05
C PRO A 107 16.61 4.22 -0.73
N GLY A 108 17.67 4.63 -0.02
CA GLY A 108 18.72 5.47 -0.61
C GLY A 108 19.50 4.74 -1.71
N LYS A 109 20.07 5.50 -2.66
CA LYS A 109 21.02 4.99 -3.67
C LYS A 109 20.44 3.82 -4.49
N VAL A 110 19.40 4.12 -5.27
CA VAL A 110 18.67 3.12 -6.07
C VAL A 110 18.70 3.40 -7.56
N LYS A 111 18.62 2.34 -8.36
CA LYS A 111 18.34 2.35 -9.79
C LYS A 111 16.95 1.75 -10.03
N LEU A 112 16.22 2.32 -10.98
CA LEU A 112 14.89 1.86 -11.37
C LEU A 112 14.98 0.90 -12.55
N SER A 113 14.18 -0.17 -12.52
CA SER A 113 13.92 -1.04 -13.67
C SER A 113 12.44 -1.35 -13.73
N ALA A 114 11.83 -1.21 -14.90
CA ALA A 114 10.42 -1.51 -15.14
C ALA A 114 10.28 -2.48 -16.31
N PRO A 115 10.59 -3.78 -16.11
CA PRO A 115 10.62 -4.77 -17.20
C PRO A 115 9.28 -4.89 -17.93
N GLN A 116 8.17 -4.71 -17.20
CA GLN A 116 6.82 -4.89 -17.72
C GLN A 116 6.30 -3.65 -18.46
N LEU A 117 6.68 -2.44 -18.02
CA LEU A 117 6.23 -1.21 -18.67
C LEU A 117 6.93 -0.92 -19.99
N GLN A 118 8.10 -1.52 -20.23
CA GLN A 118 8.75 -1.45 -21.55
C GLN A 118 8.06 -2.31 -22.61
N LYS A 119 7.34 -3.36 -22.21
CA LYS A 119 6.60 -4.22 -23.16
C LYS A 119 5.32 -3.57 -23.71
N LEU A 120 4.74 -2.60 -22.99
CA LEU A 120 3.56 -1.83 -23.40
C LEU A 120 3.86 -0.72 -24.42
N LYS A 121 5.13 -0.56 -24.83
CA LYS A 121 5.57 0.44 -25.84
C LYS A 121 5.57 -0.09 -27.27
N LYS A 122 5.07 -1.30 -27.54
CA LYS A 122 5.00 -1.86 -28.89
C LYS A 122 3.58 -1.78 -29.44
#